data_AF-A0A2N1IA71-F1
#
_entry.id   AF-A0A2N1IA71-F1
#
_cell.length_a   1.000
_cell.length_b   1.000
_cell.length_c   1.000
_cell.angle_alpha   90.00
_cell.angle_beta   90.00
_cell.angle_gamma   90.00
#
_symmetry.space_group_name_H-M   'P 1'
#
loop_
_entity.id
_entity.type
_entity.pdbx_description
1 polymer ?
#
loop_
_entity_poly.entity_id
_entity_poly.type
_entity_poly.pdbx_seq_one_letter_code
_entity_poly.pdbx_strand_id
1 'polypeptide(L)'
;MDTYNPNKAVDSESWLALDEDTRIDLVHDFHSRLDLELTEDGLQLHSSIHVIVENQLAMEVDLIPETIAKLTRQGLKRHDAIHAIGAIITEDIFDVMKGNTEEFSPKKYRRKLEKLTAKRWLKGQY
;
A
#
# COMPACT_ATOMS: atom_id res chain seq x y z
N MET A 1 19.57 -0.12 -1.24
CA MET A 1 18.73 -1.25 -1.72
C MET A 1 18.45 -0.96 -3.19
N ASP A 2 18.65 -1.94 -4.06
CA ASP A 2 18.72 -1.66 -5.51
C ASP A 2 17.61 -2.35 -6.32
N THR A 3 16.81 -3.20 -5.68
CA THR A 3 15.66 -3.86 -6.33
C THR A 3 14.52 -3.99 -5.34
N TYR A 4 13.29 -3.78 -5.80
CA TYR A 4 12.06 -3.97 -5.03
C TYR A 4 11.38 -5.31 -5.38
N ASN A 5 10.79 -5.95 -4.36
CA ASN A 5 9.92 -7.11 -4.53
C ASN A 5 8.77 -7.03 -3.52
N PRO A 6 7.53 -6.76 -3.95
CA PRO A 6 6.39 -6.57 -3.05
C PRO A 6 6.02 -7.85 -2.28
N ASN A 7 6.51 -9.01 -2.70
CA ASN A 7 6.29 -10.28 -2.00
C ASN A 7 7.30 -10.55 -0.88
N LYS A 8 8.30 -9.68 -0.70
CA LYS A 8 9.28 -9.75 0.39
C LYS A 8 9.17 -8.47 1.22
N ALA A 9 9.36 -8.60 2.53
CA ALA A 9 9.47 -7.41 3.37
C ALA A 9 10.72 -6.62 2.97
N VAL A 10 10.58 -5.30 2.88
CA VAL A 10 11.72 -4.39 2.75
C VAL A 10 12.50 -4.37 4.06
N ASP A 11 13.82 -4.17 3.97
CA ASP A 11 14.63 -3.85 5.15
C ASP A 11 14.31 -2.41 5.58
N SER A 12 13.83 -2.23 6.81
CA SER A 12 13.24 -0.95 7.24
C SER A 12 14.28 0.17 7.31
N GLU A 13 15.49 -0.11 7.80
CA GLU A 13 16.58 0.87 7.87
C GLU A 13 17.02 1.29 6.46
N SER A 14 17.31 0.32 5.59
CA SER A 14 17.72 0.59 4.22
C SER A 14 16.63 1.29 3.41
N TRP A 15 15.35 0.96 3.64
CA TRP A 15 14.22 1.56 2.94
C TRP A 15 14.01 3.02 3.35
N LEU A 16 14.02 3.30 4.64
CA LEU A 16 13.80 4.65 5.17
C LEU A 16 15.00 5.58 4.96
N ALA A 17 16.18 5.05 4.67
CA ALA A 17 17.36 5.82 4.29
C ALA A 17 17.31 6.35 2.84
N LEU A 18 16.42 5.81 1.99
CA LEU A 18 16.23 6.29 0.62
C LEU A 18 15.38 7.57 0.60
N ASP A 19 15.66 8.46 -0.35
CA ASP A 19 14.72 9.51 -0.70
C ASP A 19 13.39 8.94 -1.25
N GLU A 20 12.37 9.80 -1.31
CA GLU A 20 11.03 9.39 -1.73
C GLU A 20 11.01 8.97 -3.21
N ASP A 21 11.66 9.74 -4.09
CA ASP A 21 11.70 9.48 -5.53
C ASP A 21 12.36 8.12 -5.81
N THR A 22 13.48 7.80 -5.16
CA THR A 22 14.15 6.51 -5.31
C THR A 22 13.26 5.35 -4.86
N ARG A 23 12.47 5.51 -3.79
CA ARG A 23 11.50 4.47 -3.38
C ARG A 23 10.41 4.28 -4.42
N ILE A 24 9.93 5.37 -5.02
CA ILE A 24 8.90 5.31 -6.07
C ILE A 24 9.47 4.66 -7.32
N ASP A 25 10.67 5.04 -7.75
CA ASP A 25 11.36 4.48 -8.93
C ASP A 25 11.59 2.98 -8.78
N LEU A 26 12.01 2.50 -7.60
CA LEU A 26 12.17 1.07 -7.34
C LEU A 26 10.85 0.29 -7.51
N VAL A 27 9.73 0.86 -7.07
CA VAL A 27 8.41 0.26 -7.22
C VAL A 27 7.92 0.35 -8.67
N HIS A 28 8.13 1.49 -9.32
CA HIS A 28 7.82 1.73 -10.72
C HIS A 28 8.55 0.71 -11.60
N ASP A 29 9.87 0.59 -11.45
CA ASP A 29 10.71 -0.37 -12.17
C ASP A 29 10.23 -1.80 -12.00
N PHE A 30 9.73 -2.18 -10.83
CA PHE A 30 9.14 -3.51 -10.64
C PHE A 30 7.87 -3.69 -11.48
N HIS A 31 6.97 -2.71 -11.47
CA HIS A 31 5.67 -2.80 -12.13
C HIS A 31 5.71 -2.50 -13.64
N SER A 32 6.63 -1.66 -14.12
CA SER A 32 6.84 -1.36 -15.55
C SER A 32 7.27 -2.59 -16.34
N ARG A 33 7.92 -3.56 -15.67
CA ARG A 33 8.28 -4.86 -16.24
C ARG A 33 7.12 -5.87 -16.25
N LEU A 34 6.00 -5.54 -15.61
CA LEU A 34 4.77 -6.31 -15.70
C LEU A 34 3.94 -5.74 -16.85
N ASP A 35 3.38 -6.60 -17.69
CA ASP A 35 2.52 -6.21 -18.82
C ASP A 35 1.15 -5.71 -18.30
N LEU A 36 1.15 -4.55 -17.64
CA LEU A 36 -0.01 -3.91 -17.05
C LEU A 36 -0.56 -2.86 -18.02
N GLU A 37 -1.88 -2.84 -18.22
CA GLU A 37 -2.57 -1.82 -19.02
C GLU A 37 -2.72 -0.50 -18.24
N LEU A 38 -1.60 0.14 -17.84
CA LEU A 38 -1.57 1.44 -17.17
C LEU A 38 -0.85 2.47 -18.04
N THR A 39 -1.32 3.71 -18.04
CA THR A 39 -0.55 4.85 -18.55
C THR A 39 0.63 5.14 -17.61
N GLU A 40 1.67 5.83 -18.09
CA GLU A 40 2.80 6.21 -17.23
C GLU A 40 2.36 7.02 -16.00
N ASP A 41 1.44 7.97 -16.15
CA ASP A 41 0.89 8.72 -15.00
C ASP A 41 0.16 7.80 -14.00
N GLY A 42 -0.54 6.78 -14.51
CA GLY A 42 -1.22 5.79 -13.68
C GLY A 42 -0.23 4.86 -12.96
N LEU A 43 0.83 4.46 -13.64
CA LEU A 43 1.92 3.65 -13.08
C LEU A 43 2.70 4.42 -12.01
N GLN A 44 2.95 5.71 -12.23
CA GLN A 44 3.56 6.59 -11.24
C GLN A 44 2.69 6.69 -9.98
N LEU A 45 1.39 6.96 -10.13
CA LEU A 45 0.46 7.04 -9.01
C LEU A 45 0.36 5.71 -8.26
N HIS A 46 0.26 4.59 -8.98
CA HIS A 46 0.27 3.24 -8.40
C HIS A 46 1.52 2.99 -7.57
N SER A 47 2.68 3.39 -8.07
CA SER A 47 3.97 3.24 -7.39
C SER A 47 4.04 4.09 -6.12
N SER A 48 3.55 5.33 -6.16
CA SER A 48 3.43 6.18 -4.97
C SER A 48 2.52 5.56 -3.90
N ILE A 49 1.39 4.95 -4.29
CA ILE A 49 0.47 4.28 -3.34
C ILE A 49 1.16 3.10 -2.66
N HIS A 50 1.93 2.30 -3.39
CA HIS A 50 2.77 1.25 -2.81
C HIS A 50 3.76 1.79 -1.78
N VAL A 51 4.48 2.86 -2.14
CA VAL A 51 5.46 3.49 -1.23
C VAL A 51 4.80 4.01 0.04
N ILE A 52 3.59 4.57 -0.03
CA ILE A 52 2.84 4.98 1.16
C ILE A 52 2.63 3.80 2.12
N VAL A 53 2.25 2.63 1.60
CA VAL A 53 2.03 1.43 2.43
C VAL A 53 3.34 0.84 2.94
N GLU A 54 4.38 0.78 2.10
CA GLU A 54 5.70 0.30 2.50
C GLU A 54 6.36 1.19 3.57
N ASN A 55 6.17 2.51 3.48
CA ASN A 55 6.60 3.44 4.52
C ASN A 55 5.88 3.16 5.84
N GLN A 56 4.57 2.95 5.81
CA GLN A 56 3.82 2.59 7.02
C GLN A 56 4.31 1.26 7.63
N LEU A 57 4.70 0.30 6.80
CA LEU A 57 5.29 -0.97 7.26
C LEU A 57 6.67 -0.77 7.88
N ALA A 58 7.56 -0.05 7.19
CA ALA A 58 8.92 0.20 7.65
C ALA A 58 8.97 1.08 8.92
N MET A 59 7.99 1.99 9.09
CA MET A 59 7.83 2.83 10.28
C MET A 59 7.06 2.14 11.41
N GLU A 60 6.62 0.90 11.23
CA GLU A 60 5.79 0.16 12.18
C GLU A 60 4.53 0.93 12.62
N VAL A 61 3.87 1.61 11.68
CA VAL A 61 2.61 2.32 11.96
C VAL A 61 1.59 1.34 12.53
N ASP A 62 0.94 1.75 13.63
CA ASP A 62 0.05 0.89 14.40
C ASP A 62 -0.97 0.16 13.52
N LEU A 63 -1.16 -1.13 13.78
CA LEU A 63 -1.93 -2.12 13.03
C LEU A 63 -1.47 -2.49 11.61
N ILE A 64 -0.56 -1.76 10.98
CA ILE A 64 -0.19 -2.04 9.59
C ILE A 64 0.58 -3.37 9.46
N PRO A 65 1.63 -3.65 10.24
CA PRO A 65 2.29 -4.95 10.24
C PRO A 65 1.34 -6.11 10.57
N GLU A 66 0.46 -5.92 11.57
CA GLU A 66 -0.52 -6.93 11.96
C GLU A 66 -1.53 -7.20 10.85
N THR A 67 -1.98 -6.16 10.15
CA THR A 67 -2.94 -6.27 9.04
C THR A 67 -2.34 -7.04 7.87
N ILE A 68 -1.11 -6.73 7.46
CA ILE A 68 -0.40 -7.52 6.44
C ILE A 68 -0.28 -8.99 6.89
N ALA A 69 0.19 -9.23 8.11
CA ALA A 69 0.36 -10.59 8.63
C ALA A 69 -0.98 -11.35 8.68
N LYS A 70 -2.07 -10.68 9.09
CA LYS A 70 -3.44 -11.23 9.10
C LYS A 70 -3.88 -11.64 7.69
N LEU A 71 -3.71 -10.76 6.71
CA LEU A 71 -4.12 -11.02 5.33
C LEU A 71 -3.30 -12.13 4.68
N THR A 72 -2.00 -12.18 4.95
CA THR A 72 -1.13 -13.26 4.48
C THR A 72 -1.48 -14.60 5.10
N ARG A 73 -1.77 -14.66 6.42
CA ARG A 73 -2.28 -15.89 7.07
C ARG A 73 -3.62 -16.35 6.48
N GLN A 74 -4.42 -15.42 5.95
CA GLN A 74 -5.68 -15.72 5.28
C GLN A 74 -5.51 -16.11 3.80
N GLY A 75 -4.27 -16.20 3.30
CA GLY A 75 -3.94 -16.71 1.97
C GLY A 75 -3.63 -15.66 0.91
N LEU A 76 -3.61 -14.35 1.25
CA LEU A 76 -3.15 -13.34 0.30
C LEU A 76 -1.63 -13.32 0.19
N LYS A 77 -1.11 -13.06 -1.01
CA LYS A 77 0.29 -12.66 -1.16
C LYS A 77 0.50 -11.30 -0.49
N ARG A 78 1.72 -11.03 -0.03
CA ARG A 78 2.06 -9.72 0.57
C ARG A 78 1.80 -8.57 -0.40
N HIS A 79 2.08 -8.78 -1.70
CA HIS A 79 1.76 -7.83 -2.76
C HIS A 79 0.26 -7.49 -2.80
N ASP A 80 -0.61 -8.49 -2.76
CA ASP A 80 -2.07 -8.27 -2.74
C ASP A 80 -2.54 -7.62 -1.44
N ALA A 81 -1.88 -7.90 -0.31
CA ALA A 81 -2.18 -7.26 0.96
C ALA A 81 -1.79 -5.77 0.94
N ILE A 82 -0.69 -5.40 0.28
CA ILE A 82 -0.33 -4.00 0.02
C ILE A 82 -1.39 -3.32 -0.84
N HIS A 83 -1.84 -3.95 -1.92
CA HIS A 83 -2.93 -3.40 -2.74
C HIS A 83 -4.20 -3.18 -1.92
N ALA A 84 -4.55 -4.13 -1.06
CA ALA A 84 -5.76 -4.03 -0.23
C ALA A 84 -5.71 -2.85 0.75
N ILE A 85 -4.56 -2.60 1.38
CA ILE A 85 -4.36 -1.44 2.26
C ILE A 85 -4.29 -0.14 1.44
N GLY A 86 -3.58 -0.17 0.30
CA GLY A 86 -3.48 0.94 -0.64
C GLY A 86 -4.86 1.44 -1.10
N ALA A 87 -5.75 0.52 -1.46
CA ALA A 87 -7.11 0.88 -1.88
C ALA A 87 -7.91 1.60 -0.78
N ILE A 88 -7.76 1.20 0.48
CA ILE A 88 -8.41 1.85 1.62
C ILE A 88 -7.90 3.28 1.82
N ILE A 89 -6.58 3.47 1.83
CA ILE A 89 -6.02 4.81 2.06
C ILE A 89 -6.29 5.75 0.88
N THR A 90 -6.28 5.24 -0.36
CA THR A 90 -6.63 6.03 -1.55
C THR A 90 -8.08 6.49 -1.52
N GLU A 91 -9.02 5.67 -1.04
CA GLU A 91 -10.42 6.10 -0.85
C GLU A 91 -10.52 7.26 0.15
N ASP A 92 -9.83 7.16 1.29
CA ASP A 92 -9.82 8.23 2.30
C ASP A 92 -9.17 9.53 1.76
N ILE A 93 -8.07 9.43 1.01
CA ILE A 93 -7.43 10.58 0.35
C ILE A 93 -8.38 11.22 -0.67
N PHE A 94 -9.05 10.40 -1.48
CA PHE A 94 -10.00 10.87 -2.48
C PHE A 94 -11.17 11.63 -1.84
N ASP A 95 -11.73 11.12 -0.74
CA ASP A 95 -12.81 11.79 0.00
C ASP A 95 -12.38 13.15 0.55
N VAL A 96 -11.15 13.27 1.05
CA VAL A 96 -10.58 14.57 1.45
C VAL A 96 -10.43 15.50 0.26
N MET A 97 -9.86 15.03 -0.85
CA MET A 97 -9.67 15.85 -2.06
C MET A 97 -11.00 16.31 -2.70
N LYS A 98 -12.07 15.54 -2.53
CA LYS A 98 -13.43 15.91 -2.99
C LYS A 98 -14.19 16.80 -2.02
N GLY A 99 -13.66 17.04 -0.80
CA GLY A 99 -14.35 17.79 0.24
C GLY A 99 -15.53 17.02 0.86
N ASN A 100 -15.59 15.69 0.68
CA ASN A 100 -16.57 14.84 1.38
C ASN A 100 -16.26 14.74 2.88
N THR A 101 -14.99 14.93 3.24
CA THR A 101 -14.49 15.02 4.60
C THR A 101 -13.43 16.12 4.70
N GLU A 102 -13.36 16.80 5.85
CA GLU A 102 -12.39 17.90 6.06
C GLU A 102 -10.94 17.40 6.17
N GLU A 103 -10.72 16.25 6.81
CA GLU A 103 -9.39 15.70 7.07
C GLU A 103 -9.37 14.16 7.06
N PHE A 104 -8.17 13.61 6.88
CA PHE A 104 -7.92 12.18 7.06
C PHE A 104 -8.16 11.78 8.53
N SER A 105 -8.86 10.67 8.74
CA SER A 105 -9.18 10.20 10.09
C SER A 105 -8.47 8.88 10.41
N PRO A 106 -7.39 8.89 11.22
CA PRO A 106 -6.69 7.68 11.64
C PRO A 106 -7.62 6.66 12.31
N LYS A 107 -8.63 7.13 13.05
CA LYS A 107 -9.65 6.28 13.68
C LYS A 107 -10.53 5.56 12.66
N LYS A 108 -10.93 6.23 11.57
CA LYS A 108 -11.70 5.58 10.49
C LYS A 108 -10.83 4.60 9.73
N TYR A 109 -9.60 5.00 9.38
CA TYR A 109 -8.62 4.14 8.71
C TYR A 109 -8.39 2.84 9.49
N ARG A 110 -8.10 2.94 10.80
CA ARG A 110 -8.00 1.79 11.72
C ARG A 110 -9.21 0.86 11.65
N ARG A 111 -10.42 1.41 11.73
CA ARG A 111 -11.65 0.60 11.67
C ARG A 111 -11.85 -0.09 10.31
N LYS A 112 -11.39 0.51 9.21
CA LYS A 112 -11.39 -0.13 7.88
C LYS A 112 -10.39 -1.30 7.86
N LEU A 113 -9.17 -1.11 8.36
CA LEU A 113 -8.15 -2.16 8.46
C LEU A 113 -8.58 -3.36 9.33
N GLU A 114 -9.23 -3.10 10.46
CA GLU A 114 -9.76 -4.15 11.35
C GLU A 114 -10.78 -5.04 10.61
N LYS A 115 -11.68 -4.43 9.82
CA LYS A 115 -12.70 -5.12 9.02
C LYS A 115 -12.14 -5.80 7.78
N LEU A 116 -10.98 -5.35 7.27
CA LEU A 116 -10.36 -5.92 6.09
C LEU A 116 -9.97 -7.38 6.33
N THR A 117 -10.35 -8.24 5.38
CA THR A 117 -9.98 -9.67 5.35
C THR A 117 -9.70 -10.07 3.90
N ALA A 118 -8.92 -11.13 3.70
CA ALA A 118 -8.63 -11.68 2.37
C ALA A 118 -9.92 -12.00 1.61
N LYS A 119 -10.89 -12.62 2.28
CA LYS A 119 -12.20 -12.96 1.69
C LYS A 119 -12.96 -11.73 1.21
N ARG A 120 -12.90 -10.62 1.95
CA ARG A 120 -13.56 -9.37 1.58
C ARG A 120 -12.85 -8.69 0.41
N TRP A 121 -11.51 -8.62 0.46
CA TRP A 121 -10.68 -8.10 -0.63
C TRP A 121 -10.94 -8.83 -1.95
N LEU A 122 -10.87 -10.17 -1.94
CA LEU A 122 -11.12 -11.02 -3.12
C LEU A 122 -12.55 -10.91 -3.68
N LYS A 123 -13.48 -10.33 -2.92
CA LYS A 123 -14.86 -10.06 -3.35
C LYS A 123 -15.09 -8.58 -3.72
N GLY A 124 -14.07 -7.73 -3.65
CA GLY A 124 -14.19 -6.28 -3.86
C GLY A 124 -14.99 -5.57 -2.75
N GLN A 125 -14.95 -6.07 -1.52
CA GLN A 125 -15.74 -5.58 -0.38
C GLN A 125 -14.84 -5.02 0.74
N TYR A 126 -13.89 -4.15 0.42
CA TYR A 126 -12.94 -3.60 1.41
C TYR A 126 -13.45 -2.32 2.07
#